data_AF-A0A5Q4DCG5-F1
#
_entry.id   AF-A0A5Q4DCG5-F1
#
_cell.length_a   1.000
_cell.length_b   1.000
_cell.length_c   1.000
_cell.angle_alpha   90.00
_cell.angle_beta   90.00
_cell.angle_gamma   90.00
#
_symmetry.space_group_name_H-M   'P 1'
#
loop_
_entity.id
_entity.type
_entity.pdbx_description
1 polymer ?
#
loop_
_entity_poly.entity_id
_entity_poly.type
_entity_poly.pdbx_seq_one_letter_code
_entity_poly.pdbx_strand_id
1 'polypeptide(L)' 'MNDAPERLVAVYDANILYSAVLCDLFLRVATAGLVRAHWTDQIHEEWIRAVLRRRTATSPIEAVPFKVLIRLAGAAVGS' A
#
# COMPACT_ATOMS: atom_id res chain seq x y z
N MET A 1 20.68 15.24 21.53
CA MET A 1 19.23 15.01 21.67
C MET A 1 18.70 14.70 20.28
N ASN A 2 18.75 13.43 19.86
CA ASN A 2 18.22 12.98 18.57
C ASN A 2 16.77 12.56 18.80
N ASP A 3 15.88 13.54 18.97
CA ASP A 3 14.44 13.29 19.10
C ASP A 3 13.80 13.29 17.70
N ALA A 4 14.29 12.41 16.81
CA ALA A 4 13.51 12.11 15.62
C ALA A 4 12.19 11.50 16.11
N PRO A 5 11.02 12.04 15.73
CA PRO A 5 9.75 11.53 16.22
C PRO A 5 9.65 10.04 15.91
N GLU A 6 9.26 9.23 16.90
CA GLU A 6 8.99 7.81 16.69
C GLU A 6 7.98 7.69 15.54
N ARG A 7 8.45 7.13 14.43
CA ARG A 7 7.63 7.02 13.23
C ARG A 7 6.65 5.87 13.46
N LEU A 8 5.36 6.20 13.57
CA LEU A 8 4.29 5.23 13.80
C LEU A 8 4.32 4.14 12.73
N VAL A 9 4.22 2.88 13.15
CA VAL A 9 4.10 1.73 12.24
C VAL A 9 2.63 1.58 11.86
N ALA A 10 2.33 1.60 10.56
CA ALA A 10 0.99 1.41 10.03
C ALA A 10 0.96 0.16 9.16
N VAL A 11 0.14 -0.82 9.53
CA VAL A 11 -0.11 -2.01 8.71
C VAL A 11 -1.28 -1.72 7.77
N TYR A 12 -1.06 -1.79 6.46
CA TYR A 12 -2.09 -1.56 5.46
C TYR A 12 -2.79 -2.86 5.08
N ASP A 13 -4.11 -2.82 5.03
CA ASP A 13 -4.96 -3.94 4.63
C ASP A 13 -5.19 -3.99 3.11
N ALA A 14 -5.58 -5.16 2.59
CA ALA A 14 -5.87 -5.36 1.18
C ALA A 14 -7.00 -4.45 0.66
N ASN A 15 -7.96 -4.09 1.51
CA ASN A 15 -9.07 -3.21 1.15
C ASN A 15 -8.62 -1.76 0.91
N ILE A 16 -7.60 -1.29 1.63
CA ILE A 16 -7.01 0.03 1.44
C ILE A 16 -6.20 0.07 0.13
N LEU A 17 -5.45 -1.01 -0.15
CA LEU A 17 -4.64 -1.14 -1.37
C LEU A 17 -5.48 -1.35 -2.64
N TYR A 18 -6.75 -1.71 -2.50
CA TYR A 18 -7.66 -1.89 -3.63
C TYR A 18 -8.13 -0.55 -4.24
N SER A 19 -8.29 0.50 -3.42
CA SER A 19 -8.76 1.81 -3.87
C SER A 19 -7.60 2.70 -4.28
N ALA A 20 -7.59 3.20 -5.53
CA ALA A 20 -6.58 4.15 -6.00
C ALA A 20 -6.50 5.42 -5.15
N VAL A 21 -7.65 5.95 -4.73
CA VAL A 21 -7.71 7.18 -3.92
C VAL A 21 -7.14 6.95 -2.52
N LEU A 22 -7.50 5.85 -1.85
CA LEU A 22 -6.97 5.55 -0.52
C LEU A 22 -5.48 5.21 -0.62
N CYS A 23 -5.08 4.39 -1.60
CA CYS A 23 -3.69 4.04 -1.82
C CYS A 23 -2.80 5.28 -2.05
N ASP A 24 -3.25 6.23 -2.88
CA ASP A 24 -2.52 7.49 -3.13
C ASP A 24 -2.39 8.33 -1.85
N LEU A 25 -3.47 8.45 -1.06
CA LEU A 25 -3.45 9.15 0.21
C LEU A 25 -2.45 8.53 1.20
N PHE A 26 -2.52 7.22 1.41
CA PHE A 26 -1.65 6.52 2.37
C PHE A 26 -0.19 6.50 1.90
N LEU A 27 0.05 6.42 0.59
CA LEU A 27 1.38 6.59 0.02
C LEU A 27 1.93 8.00 0.31
N ARG A 28 1.14 9.06 0.16
CA ARG A 28 1.56 10.43 0.51
C ARG A 28 1.90 10.56 1.99
N VAL A 29 1.12 9.93 2.87
CA VAL A 29 1.38 9.92 4.33
C VAL A 29 2.69 9.20 4.64
N ALA A 30 2.94 8.03 4.01
CA ALA A 30 4.18 7.27 4.19
C ALA A 30 5.41 8.01 3.63
N THR A 31 5.29 8.60 2.43
CA THR A 31 6.38 9.36 1.78
C THR A 31 6.67 10.69 2.47
N ALA A 32 5.67 11.33 3.09
CA ALA A 32 5.87 12.46 4.00
C ALA A 32 6.57 12.07 5.31
N GLY A 33 6.78 10.77 5.52
CA GLY A 33 7.52 10.22 6.65
C GLY A 33 6.76 10.22 7.97
N LEU A 34 5.43 10.36 7.91
CA LEU A 34 4.56 10.36 9.07
C LEU A 34 4.36 8.95 9.64
N VAL A 35 4.42 7.93 8.76
CA VAL A 35 4.30 6.52 9.14
C VAL A 35 5.33 5.66 8.42
N ARG A 36 5.66 4.51 9.01
CA ARG A 36 6.33 3.40 8.34
C ARG A 36 5.25 2.41 7.89
N ALA A 37 5.01 2.35 6.59
CA ALA A 37 4.02 1.45 6.02
C ALA A 37 4.53 0.00 6.00
N HIS A 38 3.70 -0.94 6.44
CA HIS A 38 3.95 -2.37 6.41
C HIS A 38 2.71 -3.12 5.90
N TRP A 39 2.90 -4.34 5.42
CA TRP A 39 1.85 -5.33 5.20
C TRP A 39 2.48 -6.71 5.29
N THR A 40 1.66 -7.73 5.52
CA THR A 40 2.11 -9.12 5.52
C THR A 40 2.04 -9.71 4.12
N ASP A 41 2.76 -10.81 3.88
CA ASP A 41 2.66 -11.57 2.61
C ASP A 41 1.21 -12.01 2.34
N GLN A 42 0.46 -12.36 3.38
CA GLN A 42 -0.96 -12.70 3.27
C GLN A 42 -1.81 -11.55 2.73
N ILE A 43 -1.60 -10.33 3.23
CA ILE A 43 -2.30 -9.13 2.75
C ILE A 43 -1.91 -8.83 1.30
N HIS A 44 -0.63 -9.02 0.97
CA HIS A 44 -0.12 -8.85 -0.39
C HIS A 44 -0.81 -9.81 -1.37
N GLU A 45 -0.86 -11.09 -1.03
CA GLU A 45 -1.54 -12.11 -1.84
C GLU A 45 -3.04 -11.84 -1.98
N GLU A 46 -3.71 -11.44 -0.89
CA GLU A 46 -5.13 -11.14 -0.90
C GLU A 46 -5.46 -10.01 -1.87
N TRP A 47 -4.70 -8.92 -1.79
CA TRP A 47 -4.85 -7.79 -2.68
C TRP A 47 -4.59 -8.17 -4.15
N ILE A 48 -3.52 -8.93 -4.45
CA ILE A 48 -3.25 -9.44 -5.81
C ILE A 48 -4.43 -10.25 -6.33
N ARG A 49 -4.93 -11.20 -5.51
CA ARG A 49 -6.06 -12.06 -5.88
C ARG A 49 -7.32 -11.25 -6.13
N ALA A 50 -7.58 -10.22 -5.33
CA ALA A 50 -8.71 -9.31 -5.51
C ALA A 50 -8.62 -8.52 -6.82
N VAL A 51 -7.44 -8.02 -7.17
CA VAL A 51 -7.19 -7.33 -8.45
C VAL A 51 -7.38 -8.27 -9.63
N LEU A 52 -6.83 -9.49 -9.57
CA LEU A 52 -6.95 -10.49 -10.64
C LEU A 52 -8.41 -10.91 -10.86
N ARG A 53 -9.16 -11.22 -9.80
CA ARG A 53 -10.60 -11.57 -9.89
C ARG A 53 -11.46 -10.45 -10.49
N ARG A 54 -11.11 -9.19 -10.24
CA ARG A 54 -11.86 -8.04 -10.77
C ARG A 54 -11.46 -7.65 -12.19
N ARG A 55 -10.22 -7.93 -12.63
CA ARG A 55 -9.85 -7.79 -14.05
C ARG A 55 -10.63 -8.73 -14.97
N THR A 56 -11.00 -9.90 -14.45
CA THR A 56 -11.90 -10.84 -15.15
C THR A 56 -13.37 -10.44 -15.10
N ALA A 57 -13.76 -9.49 -14.23
CA ALA A 57 -15.14 -9.04 -14.06
C ALA A 57 -15.27 -7.56 -14.49
N THR A 58 -15.66 -7.36 -15.74
CA THR A 58 -15.81 -6.10 -16.50
C THR A 58 -16.32 -4.87 -15.71
N SER A 59 -15.47 -4.22 -14.91
CA SER A 59 -15.82 -3.01 -14.16
C SER A 59 -14.66 -2.01 -14.13
N PRO A 60 -14.88 -0.71 -14.45
CA PRO A 60 -13.83 0.30 -14.48
C PRO A 60 -13.61 0.79 -13.06
N ILE A 61 -12.71 0.14 -12.34
CA ILE A 61 -12.12 0.70 -11.13
C ILE A 61 -10.76 1.22 -11.55
N GLU A 62 -10.44 2.46 -11.16
CA GLU A 62 -9.11 3.03 -11.31
C GLU A 62 -8.11 2.11 -10.61
N ALA A 63 -7.51 1.20 -11.37
CA ALA A 63 -6.57 0.24 -10.82
C ALA A 63 -5.35 1.01 -10.31
N VAL A 64 -4.91 0.72 -9.08
CA VAL A 64 -3.65 1.24 -8.58
C VAL A 64 -2.55 0.90 -9.59
N PRO A 65 -1.84 1.90 -10.15
CA PRO A 65 -0.83 1.62 -11.15
C PRO A 65 0.25 0.72 -10.56
N PHE A 66 0.63 -0.35 -11.27
CA PHE A 66 1.69 -1.30 -10.86
C PHE A 66 2.99 -0.60 -10.43
N LYS A 67 3.28 0.58 -11.01
CA LYS A 67 4.42 1.44 -10.68
C LYS A 67 4.35 2.08 -9.28
N VAL A 68 3.14 2.37 -8.77
CA VAL A 68 2.91 2.83 -7.38
C VAL A 68 3.26 1.72 -6.40
N LEU A 69 2.95 0.48 -6.77
CA LEU A 69 3.23 -0.70 -5.95
C LEU A 69 4.71 -1.06 -5.84
N ILE A 70 5.48 -0.96 -6.92
CA ILE A 70 6.94 -1.17 -6.86
C ILE A 70 7.59 -0.16 -5.89
N ARG A 71 7.09 1.08 -5.87
CA ARG A 71 7.57 2.12 -4.93
C ARG A 71 7.19 1.84 -3.49
N LEU A 72 5.99 1.31 -3.24
CA LEU A 72 5.60 0.84 -1.92
C LEU A 72 6.46 -0.34 -1.48
N ALA A 73 6.64 -1.36 -2.33
CA ALA A 73 7.44 -2.54 -2.01
C ALA A 73 8.90 -2.19 -1.68
N GLY A 74 9.50 -1.24 -2.42
CA GLY A 74 10.84 -0.73 -2.11
C GLY A 74 10.96 0.06 -0.80
N ALA A 75 9.85 0.56 -0.24
CA ALA A 75 9.82 1.24 1.05
C ALA A 75 9.47 0.32 2.23
N ALA A 76 8.95 -0.89 1.96
CA ALA A 76 8.43 -1.82 2.96
C ALA A 76 9.25 -3.11 3.13
N VAL A 77 10.18 -3.42 2.22
CA VAL A 77 11.15 -4.51 2.41
C VAL A 77 12.30 -4.02 3.29
N GLY A 78 12.01 -3.89 4.58
CA GLY A 78 13.01 -3.79 5.62
C GLY A 78 13.03 -5.09 6.42
N SER A 79 13.90 -6.01 6.01
CA SER A 79 14.66 -6.86 6.93
C SER A 79 15.96 -6.17 7.24
#